data_AF-A0A5D0MGQ4-F1
#
_entry.id   AF-A0A5D0MGQ4-F1
#
_cell.length_a   1.000
_cell.length_b   1.000
_cell.length_c   1.000
_cell.angle_alpha   90.00
_cell.angle_beta   90.00
_cell.angle_gamma   90.00
#
_symmetry.space_group_name_H-M   'P 1'
#
loop_
_entity.id
_entity.type
_entity.pdbx_description
1 polymer ?
#
loop_
_entity_poly.entity_id
_entity_poly.type
_entity_poly.pdbx_seq_one_letter_code
_entity_poly.pdbx_strand_id
1 'polypeptide(L)' 'MKVTWKWLNDFIDLSDLNIEKLSDKLGAQGLEVDDVDYPAEKISNVVIGYVKNIEKHPNADNL' A
#
# COMPACT_ATOMS: atom_id res chain seq x y z
N MET A 1 8.89 11.29 1.35
CA MET A 1 8.55 10.29 2.40
C MET A 1 7.25 9.61 1.99
N LYS A 2 7.09 8.29 2.16
CA LYS A 2 5.83 7.60 1.84
C LYS A 2 5.12 7.17 3.12
N VAL A 3 3.82 7.42 3.20
CA VAL A 3 2.93 6.98 4.28
C VAL A 3 1.69 6.35 3.67
N THR A 4 1.01 5.48 4.42
CA THR A 4 -0.24 4.88 3.93
C THR A 4 -1.44 5.73 4.34
N TRP A 5 -2.47 5.75 3.50
CA TRP A 5 -3.74 6.41 3.81
C TRP A 5 -4.34 5.91 5.12
N LYS A 6 -4.32 4.59 5.32
CA LYS A 6 -4.84 3.96 6.53
C LYS A 6 -4.10 4.44 7.78
N TRP A 7 -2.77 4.43 7.74
CA TRP A 7 -1.96 4.92 8.86
C TRP A 7 -2.26 6.38 9.18
N LEU A 8 -2.40 7.25 8.16
CA LEU A 8 -2.73 8.66 8.39
C LEU A 8 -4.11 8.81 9.05
N ASN A 9 -5.09 8.01 8.62
CA ASN A 9 -6.44 8.01 9.17
C ASN A 9 -6.53 7.52 10.63
N ASP A 10 -5.49 6.83 11.13
CA ASP A 10 -5.41 6.45 12.54
C ASP A 10 -5.08 7.64 13.46
N PHE A 11 -4.57 8.75 12.92
CA PHE A 11 -4.19 9.96 13.67
C PHE A 11 -5.12 11.16 13.41
N ILE A 12 -5.67 11.27 12.21
CA ILE A 12 -6.54 12.36 11.80
C ILE A 12 -7.73 11.83 11.01
N ASP A 13 -8.91 12.41 11.20
CA ASP A 13 -10.11 12.02 10.46
C ASP A 13 -10.03 12.51 9.01
N LEU A 14 -9.98 11.56 8.06
CA LEU A 14 -9.94 11.84 6.63
C LEU A 14 -11.27 11.52 5.92
N SER A 15 -12.34 11.23 6.65
CA SER A 15 -13.63 10.79 6.08
C SER A 15 -14.21 11.75 5.04
N ASP A 16 -14.00 13.06 5.19
CA ASP A 16 -14.47 14.10 4.27
C ASP A 16 -13.46 14.48 3.17
N LEU A 17 -12.29 13.84 3.14
CA LEU A 17 -11.20 14.14 2.21
C LEU A 17 -10.97 13.00 1.22
N ASN A 18 -10.72 13.38 -0.03
CA ASN A 18 -10.10 12.50 -1.02
C ASN A 18 -8.62 12.89 -1.17
N ILE A 19 -7.89 12.11 -1.97
CA ILE A 19 -6.46 12.32 -2.21
C ILE A 19 -6.19 13.72 -2.75
N GLU A 20 -6.96 14.16 -3.75
CA GLU A 20 -6.78 15.46 -4.40
C GLU A 20 -6.89 16.61 -3.39
N LYS A 21 -7.98 16.64 -2.59
CA LYS A 21 -8.18 17.66 -1.57
C LYS A 21 -7.12 17.64 -0.48
N LEU A 22 -6.63 16.44 -0.11
CA LEU A 22 -5.56 16.33 0.87
C LEU A 22 -4.26 16.90 0.31
N SER A 23 -3.90 16.53 -0.94
CA SER A 23 -2.72 17.02 -1.63
C SER A 23 -2.73 18.55 -1.78
N ASP A 24 -3.85 19.15 -2.16
CA ASP A 24 -3.99 20.61 -2.26
C ASP A 24 -3.78 21.30 -0.91
N LYS A 25 -4.39 20.76 0.15
CA LYS A 25 -4.24 21.30 1.52
C LYS A 25 -2.80 21.20 2.01
N LEU A 26 -2.13 20.08 1.77
CA LEU A 26 -0.73 19.89 2.13
C LEU A 26 0.17 20.84 1.33
N GLY A 27 -0.05 20.97 0.02
CA GLY A 27 0.67 21.89 -0.85
C GLY A 27 0.54 23.35 -0.40
N ALA A 28 -0.66 23.78 0.00
CA ALA A 28 -0.89 25.12 0.56
C ALA A 28 -0.13 25.38 1.88
N GLN A 29 0.30 24.34 2.59
CA GLN A 29 1.13 24.42 3.79
C GLN A 29 2.62 24.18 3.51
N GLY A 30 3.02 24.09 2.24
CA GLY A 30 4.41 23.84 1.82
C GLY A 30 4.84 22.38 1.90
N LEU A 31 3.89 21.45 2.02
CA LEU A 31 4.12 20.00 2.01
C LEU A 31 3.69 19.45 0.65
N GLU A 32 4.61 19.40 -0.31
CA GLU A 32 4.31 18.91 -1.66
C GLU A 32 4.10 17.39 -1.68
N VAL A 33 3.15 16.95 -2.49
CA VAL A 33 2.86 15.52 -2.72
C VAL A 33 3.37 15.15 -4.12
N ASP A 34 4.46 14.40 -4.17
CA ASP A 34 5.12 14.02 -5.43
C ASP A 34 4.36 12.96 -6.23
N ASP A 35 3.76 11.98 -5.54
CA ASP A 35 3.12 10.83 -6.18
C ASP A 35 2.13 10.11 -5.24
N VAL A 36 1.17 9.41 -5.83
CA VAL A 36 0.16 8.60 -5.12
C VAL A 36 0.03 7.23 -5.79
N ASP A 37 0.34 6.20 -5.02
CA ASP A 37 0.31 4.80 -5.47
C ASP A 37 -0.94 4.07 -4.97
N TYR A 38 -1.56 3.27 -5.84
CA TYR A 38 -2.60 2.28 -5.51
C TYR A 38 -2.11 0.85 -5.79
N PRO A 39 -1.31 0.24 -4.90
CA PRO A 39 -0.64 -1.03 -5.20
C PRO A 39 -1.61 -2.19 -5.45
N ALA A 40 -2.78 -2.16 -4.80
CA ALA A 40 -3.76 -3.23 -4.87
C ALA A 40 -4.45 -3.33 -6.24
N GLU A 41 -4.59 -2.24 -7.00
CA GLU A 41 -5.25 -2.26 -8.31
C GLU A 41 -4.50 -3.12 -9.33
N LYS A 42 -3.18 -3.30 -9.13
CA LYS A 42 -2.32 -4.06 -10.03
C LYS A 42 -2.34 -5.57 -9.76
N ILE A 43 -3.04 -6.00 -8.71
CA ILE A 43 -2.99 -7.38 -8.22
C ILE A 43 -4.41 -7.97 -8.20
N SER A 44 -4.58 -9.14 -8.80
CA SER A 44 -5.83 -9.89 -8.76
C SER A 44 -5.55 -11.36 -8.47
N ASN A 45 -6.58 -12.08 -7.98
CA ASN A 45 -6.53 -13.52 -7.72
C ASN A 45 -5.47 -13.96 -6.69
N VAL A 46 -5.14 -13.10 -5.72
CA VAL A 46 -4.27 -13.46 -4.59
C VAL A 46 -5.11 -13.88 -3.40
N VAL A 47 -4.77 -15.03 -2.81
CA VAL A 47 -5.44 -15.59 -1.64
C VAL A 47 -4.42 -15.97 -0.57
N ILE A 48 -4.90 -16.06 0.67
CA ILE A 48 -4.08 -16.53 1.80
C ILE A 48 -4.04 -18.06 1.75
N GLY A 49 -2.84 -18.63 1.76
CA GLY A 49 -2.60 -20.07 1.77
C GLY A 49 -1.88 -20.52 3.05
N TYR A 50 -2.11 -21.77 3.46
CA TYR A 50 -1.36 -22.43 4.52
C TYR A 50 -0.54 -23.56 3.91
N VAL A 51 0.79 -23.52 4.09
CA VAL A 51 1.71 -24.54 3.58
C VAL A 51 1.58 -25.79 4.44
N LYS A 52 1.08 -26.89 3.86
CA LYS A 52 0.85 -28.15 4.58
C LYS A 52 2.08 -29.06 4.62
N ASN A 53 2.91 -29.03 3.58
CA ASN A 53 4.11 -29.87 3.45
C ASN A 53 5.14 -29.14 2.58
N ILE A 54 6.43 -29.45 2.78
CA ILE A 54 7.56 -28.91 2.02
C ILE A 54 8.51 -30.07 1.70
N GLU A 55 8.88 -30.22 0.44
CA GLU A 55 9.84 -31.22 -0.04
C GLU A 55 10.90 -30.55 -0.91
N LYS A 56 12.14 -31.04 -0.86
CA LYS A 56 13.25 -30.46 -1.63
C LYS A 56 13.03 -30.70 -3.12
N HIS A 57 13.23 -29.65 -3.94
CA HIS A 57 13.11 -29.82 -5.37
C HIS A 57 14.19 -30.78 -5.90
N PRO A 58 13.83 -31.77 -6.72
CA PRO A 58 14.75 -32.85 -7.09
C PRO A 58 15.99 -32.35 -7.84
N ASN A 59 15.87 -31.26 -8.59
CA ASN A 59 16.91 -30.77 -9.51
C ASN A 59 17.14 -29.24 -9.41
N ALA A 60 16.71 -28.59 -8.33
CA ALA A 60 16.94 -27.15 -8.15
C ALA A 60 17.46 -26.88 -6.75
N ASP A 61 18.64 -26.25 -6.66
CA ASP A 61 19.30 -26.01 -5.38
C ASP A 61 18.64 -24.89 -4.56
N ASN A 62 17.83 -24.04 -5.20
CA ASN A 62 17.19 -22.88 -4.58
C ASN A 62 15.68 -23.07 -4.32
N LEU A 63 15.17 -24.31 -4.39
CA LEU A 63 13.74 -24.63 -4.20
C LEU A 63 13.50 -25.85 -3.29
#